data_AF-A0AA39JGL0-F1
#
_entry.id   AF-A0AA39JGL0-F1
#
_cell.length_a   1.000
_cell.length_b   1.000
_cell.length_c   1.000
_cell.angle_alpha   90.00
_cell.angle_beta   90.00
_cell.angle_gamma   90.00
#
_symmetry.space_group_name_H-M   'P 1'
#
loop_
_entity.id
_entity.type
_entity.pdbx_description
1 polymer ?
#
loop_
_entity_poly.entity_id
_entity_poly.type
_entity_poly.pdbx_seq_one_letter_code
_entity_poly.pdbx_strand_id
1 'polypeptide(L)'
;MGVSDIESVKIHGGTFVALALNNLVKSGKKPDVVIFHGNQPVNKYNNPDLMMGMFPTLFPFGIGGFKDAEWPTALSFHSQDFRYHNAFIFRQAHLFTHFAIKSDRFDHVADDIASIKPDTIRVVTQHLEHEEHIQDLSSEQQKLFTLLGEVKAIAGKITGSKASKIFYQNKIRVYVGHFELFHLFSMANPAPTHSPIFQFMWGDKTVDLDARYPRIAEYAQQGLQLAQDPVTGMDFFDFVV
;
A
#
# COMPACT_ATOMS: atom_id res chain seq x y z
N MET A 1 -16.96 -1.33 -13.18
CA MET A 1 -17.20 0.12 -13.12
C MET A 1 -16.46 0.50 -11.86
N GLY A 2 -15.25 1.06 -12.00
CA GLY A 2 -14.30 1.12 -10.89
C GLY A 2 -14.87 1.89 -9.71
N VAL A 3 -14.83 1.28 -8.52
CA VAL A 3 -15.23 1.95 -7.30
C VAL A 3 -14.08 2.81 -6.80
N SER A 4 -14.29 4.14 -6.77
CA SER A 4 -13.38 5.11 -6.17
C SER A 4 -14.07 5.78 -4.98
N ASP A 5 -13.79 5.26 -3.79
CA ASP A 5 -14.11 5.91 -2.51
C ASP A 5 -12.90 5.73 -1.60
N ILE A 6 -11.87 6.54 -1.89
CA ILE A 6 -10.54 6.49 -1.24
C ILE A 6 -10.67 6.66 0.28
N GLU A 7 -11.61 7.47 0.72
CA GLU A 7 -11.89 7.73 2.14
C GLU A 7 -12.80 6.68 2.78
N SER A 8 -13.38 5.77 1.97
CA SER A 8 -14.30 4.73 2.40
C SER A 8 -15.52 5.28 3.17
N VAL A 9 -16.01 6.46 2.77
CA VAL A 9 -17.10 7.21 3.45
C VAL A 9 -18.48 6.79 2.94
N LYS A 10 -18.59 6.48 1.64
CA LYS A 10 -19.87 6.23 0.96
C LYS A 10 -20.14 4.75 0.77
N ILE A 11 -19.10 3.93 0.70
CA ILE A 11 -19.20 2.52 0.33
C ILE A 11 -18.81 1.65 1.52
N HIS A 12 -19.67 0.67 1.81
CA HIS A 12 -19.49 -0.21 2.94
C HIS A 12 -18.23 -1.09 2.78
N GLY A 13 -17.60 -1.44 3.91
CA GLY A 13 -16.37 -2.22 3.91
C GLY A 13 -16.52 -3.60 3.27
N GLY A 14 -17.66 -4.25 3.48
CA GLY A 14 -18.02 -5.53 2.85
C GLY A 14 -18.05 -5.43 1.33
N THR A 15 -18.70 -4.39 0.79
CA THR A 15 -18.78 -4.12 -0.66
C THR A 15 -17.40 -3.93 -1.29
N PHE A 16 -16.49 -3.22 -0.61
CA PHE A 16 -15.12 -3.06 -1.10
C PHE A 16 -14.35 -4.38 -1.20
N VAL A 17 -14.48 -5.23 -0.19
CA VAL A 17 -13.82 -6.54 -0.16
C VAL A 17 -14.43 -7.45 -1.22
N ALA A 18 -15.76 -7.45 -1.36
CA ALA A 18 -16.48 -8.17 -2.39
C ALA A 18 -16.01 -7.79 -3.81
N LEU A 19 -15.92 -6.50 -4.11
CA LEU A 19 -15.40 -6.02 -5.40
C LEU A 19 -13.94 -6.43 -5.63
N ALA A 20 -13.10 -6.35 -4.60
CA ALA A 20 -11.72 -6.81 -4.68
C ALA A 20 -11.63 -8.31 -4.99
N LEU A 21 -12.45 -9.14 -4.34
CA LEU A 21 -12.53 -10.58 -4.60
C LEU A 21 -13.07 -10.88 -6.01
N ASN A 22 -14.07 -10.13 -6.48
CA ASN A 22 -14.58 -10.24 -7.85
C ASN A 22 -13.52 -9.93 -8.91
N ASN A 23 -12.57 -9.03 -8.64
CA ASN A 23 -11.46 -8.74 -9.54
C ASN A 23 -10.46 -9.91 -9.68
N LEU A 24 -10.39 -10.81 -8.70
CA LEU A 24 -9.53 -12.02 -8.78
C LEU A 24 -10.12 -13.08 -9.71
N VAL A 25 -11.43 -13.06 -9.91
CA VAL A 25 -12.12 -14.00 -10.79
C VAL A 25 -12.18 -13.41 -12.20
N LYS A 26 -11.70 -14.16 -13.20
CA LYS A 26 -11.87 -13.80 -14.63
C LYS A 26 -13.36 -13.82 -15.00
N SER A 27 -14.07 -12.74 -14.73
CA SER A 27 -15.38 -12.49 -15.30
C SER A 27 -15.20 -11.85 -16.67
N GLY A 28 -16.07 -12.13 -17.65
CA GLY A 28 -16.00 -11.51 -18.99
C GLY A 28 -16.16 -9.98 -19.01
N LYS A 29 -16.26 -9.33 -17.84
CA LYS A 29 -16.26 -7.87 -17.66
C LYS A 29 -14.82 -7.38 -17.44
N LYS A 30 -14.50 -6.16 -17.91
CA LYS A 30 -13.22 -5.53 -17.59
C LYS A 30 -13.06 -5.43 -16.06
N PRO A 31 -11.94 -5.89 -15.49
CA PRO A 31 -11.68 -5.76 -14.06
C PRO A 31 -11.54 -4.28 -13.69
N ASP A 32 -11.84 -3.94 -12.44
CA ASP A 32 -11.75 -2.55 -11.96
C ASP A 32 -10.28 -2.10 -11.82
N VAL A 33 -9.36 -3.04 -11.66
CA VAL A 33 -7.91 -2.81 -11.68
C VAL A 33 -7.25 -3.83 -12.60
N VAL A 34 -6.50 -3.35 -13.59
CA VAL A 34 -5.66 -4.18 -14.45
C VAL A 34 -4.23 -4.07 -13.95
N ILE A 35 -3.71 -5.16 -13.36
CA ILE A 35 -2.29 -5.27 -13.01
C ILE A 35 -1.66 -6.23 -14.01
N PHE A 36 -0.77 -5.73 -14.86
CA PHE A 36 0.01 -6.58 -15.76
C PHE A 36 0.98 -7.43 -14.93
N HIS A 37 0.91 -8.75 -15.09
CA HIS A 37 1.79 -9.70 -14.42
C HIS A 37 2.32 -10.75 -15.41
N GLY A 38 3.48 -11.33 -15.11
CA GLY A 38 4.03 -12.46 -15.85
C GLY A 38 3.15 -13.71 -15.69
N ASN A 39 3.33 -14.69 -16.58
CA ASN A 39 2.64 -15.98 -16.51
C ASN A 39 3.27 -16.96 -15.50
N GLN A 40 4.47 -16.66 -15.00
CA GLN A 40 5.20 -17.48 -14.03
C GLN A 40 5.44 -16.65 -12.76
N PRO A 41 5.08 -17.15 -11.57
CA PRO A 41 5.45 -16.52 -10.33
C PRO A 41 6.98 -16.61 -10.18
N VAL A 42 7.63 -15.47 -10.04
CA VAL A 42 9.09 -15.40 -9.84
C VAL A 42 9.35 -15.18 -8.36
N ASN A 43 10.22 -16.00 -7.76
CA ASN A 43 10.62 -15.79 -6.38
C ASN A 43 11.32 -14.42 -6.25
N LYS A 44 10.79 -13.56 -5.39
CA LYS A 44 11.32 -12.24 -5.09
C LYS A 44 12.51 -12.27 -4.14
N TYR A 45 12.57 -13.28 -3.28
CA TYR A 45 13.66 -13.45 -2.34
C TYR A 45 14.85 -14.11 -3.05
N ASN A 46 16.04 -13.57 -2.75
CA ASN A 46 17.29 -14.00 -3.35
C ASN A 46 17.38 -13.92 -4.90
N ASN A 47 16.51 -13.12 -5.53
CA ASN A 47 16.59 -12.83 -6.96
C ASN A 47 17.22 -11.44 -7.18
N PRO A 48 18.50 -11.36 -7.58
CA PRO A 48 19.16 -10.09 -7.85
C PRO A 48 18.55 -9.36 -9.06
N ASP A 49 18.05 -10.14 -10.03
CA ASP A 49 17.57 -9.64 -11.32
C ASP A 49 16.14 -9.11 -11.25
N LEU A 50 15.33 -9.58 -10.29
CA LEU A 50 13.95 -9.12 -10.16
C LEU A 50 13.88 -7.62 -9.98
N MET A 51 14.74 -7.08 -9.11
CA MET A 51 14.69 -5.66 -8.83
C MET A 51 15.20 -4.82 -10.01
N MET A 52 16.10 -5.37 -10.82
CA MET A 52 16.55 -4.77 -12.06
C MET A 52 15.45 -4.79 -13.14
N GLY A 53 14.76 -5.93 -13.27
CA GLY A 53 13.63 -6.10 -14.20
C GLY A 53 12.39 -5.29 -13.83
N MET A 54 12.20 -4.97 -12.53
CA MET A 54 11.15 -4.06 -12.08
C MET A 54 11.43 -2.60 -12.49
N PHE A 55 12.71 -2.24 -12.67
CA PHE A 55 13.15 -0.86 -12.91
C PHE A 55 14.06 -0.75 -14.13
N PRO A 56 13.53 -1.02 -15.34
CA PRO A 56 14.31 -1.00 -16.58
C PRO A 56 14.89 0.39 -16.90
N THR A 57 14.38 1.46 -16.29
CA THR A 57 14.93 2.82 -16.38
C THR A 57 16.14 3.04 -15.49
N LEU A 58 16.22 2.37 -14.33
CA LEU A 58 17.38 2.41 -13.42
C LEU A 58 18.45 1.40 -13.83
N PHE A 59 18.05 0.26 -14.40
CA PHE A 59 18.93 -0.82 -14.83
C PHE A 59 18.68 -1.13 -16.31
N PRO A 60 19.02 -0.21 -17.24
CA PRO A 60 18.74 -0.36 -18.67
C PRO A 60 19.40 -1.57 -19.30
N PHE A 61 20.48 -2.06 -18.69
CA PHE A 61 21.21 -3.25 -19.12
C PHE A 61 20.94 -4.48 -18.24
N GLY A 62 20.06 -4.38 -17.24
CA GLY A 62 19.75 -5.50 -16.34
C GLY A 62 20.94 -5.97 -15.49
N ILE A 63 21.93 -5.11 -15.26
CA ILE A 63 23.13 -5.35 -14.44
C ILE A 63 23.26 -4.25 -13.39
N GLY A 64 23.86 -4.53 -12.24
CA GLY A 64 24.08 -3.53 -11.18
C GLY A 64 23.04 -3.38 -10.11
N GLY A 65 22.17 -4.37 -9.98
CA GLY A 65 21.23 -4.45 -8.89
C GLY A 65 21.93 -4.49 -7.54
N PHE A 66 21.20 -4.14 -6.49
CA PHE A 66 21.73 -4.10 -5.11
C PHE A 66 22.31 -5.42 -4.58
N LYS A 67 21.96 -6.54 -5.22
CA LYS A 67 22.42 -7.88 -4.86
C LYS A 67 23.38 -8.47 -5.89
N ASP A 68 23.86 -7.64 -6.81
CA ASP A 68 24.86 -8.03 -7.79
C ASP A 68 26.22 -8.16 -7.07
N ALA A 69 26.67 -9.40 -6.91
CA ALA A 69 27.91 -9.72 -6.22
C ALA A 69 29.15 -9.31 -7.05
N GLU A 70 28.97 -9.01 -8.34
CA GLU A 70 30.05 -8.60 -9.23
C GLU A 70 30.41 -7.11 -9.06
N TRP A 71 29.55 -6.32 -8.39
CA TRP A 71 29.81 -4.90 -8.17
C TRP A 71 30.67 -4.66 -6.91
N PRO A 72 31.77 -3.89 -7.01
CA PRO A 72 32.68 -3.66 -5.88
C PRO A 72 32.08 -2.83 -4.73
N THR A 73 30.98 -2.13 -4.97
CA THR A 73 30.30 -1.31 -3.96
C THR A 73 28.82 -1.69 -3.93
N ALA A 74 28.35 -2.19 -2.80
CA ALA A 74 26.93 -2.39 -2.58
C ALA A 74 26.23 -1.02 -2.65
N LEU A 75 25.38 -0.81 -3.65
CA LEU A 75 24.52 0.36 -3.67
C LEU A 75 23.67 0.36 -2.40
N SER A 76 23.61 1.50 -1.71
CA SER A 76 22.70 1.68 -0.57
C SER A 76 21.37 2.21 -1.09
N PHE A 77 20.26 1.81 -0.45
CA PHE A 77 18.93 2.31 -0.79
C PHE A 77 18.71 3.80 -0.49
N HIS A 78 19.68 4.43 0.16
CA HIS A 78 19.71 5.87 0.39
C HIS A 78 20.44 6.62 -0.73
N SER A 79 20.76 5.95 -1.85
CA SER A 79 21.30 6.64 -3.01
C SER A 79 20.25 7.57 -3.63
N GLN A 80 20.70 8.73 -4.09
CA GLN A 80 19.84 9.78 -4.65
C GLN A 80 19.02 9.30 -5.86
N ASP A 81 19.46 8.25 -6.56
CA ASP A 81 18.76 7.73 -7.74
C ASP A 81 17.42 7.04 -7.39
N PHE A 82 17.27 6.53 -6.17
CA PHE A 82 16.01 5.92 -5.71
C PHE A 82 15.00 6.92 -5.19
N ARG A 83 15.44 8.15 -4.92
CA ARG A 83 14.63 9.27 -4.43
C ARG A 83 13.45 9.56 -5.35
N TYR A 84 13.72 9.54 -6.65
CA TYR A 84 12.76 9.90 -7.69
C TYR A 84 11.97 8.70 -8.23
N HIS A 85 12.17 7.51 -7.66
CA HIS A 85 11.59 6.29 -8.21
C HIS A 85 10.27 5.93 -7.50
N ASN A 86 9.21 5.75 -8.30
CA ASN A 86 7.83 5.42 -7.85
C ASN A 86 7.72 4.16 -6.96
N ALA A 87 8.75 3.32 -6.94
CA ALA A 87 8.75 2.07 -6.18
C ALA A 87 9.32 2.17 -4.76
N PHE A 88 9.83 3.33 -4.37
CA PHE A 88 10.34 3.57 -3.02
C PHE A 88 9.30 3.22 -1.95
N ILE A 89 8.05 3.67 -2.14
CA ILE A 89 6.93 3.45 -1.23
C ILE A 89 6.60 1.95 -1.10
N PHE A 90 6.55 1.22 -2.23
CA PHE A 90 6.27 -0.22 -2.23
C PHE A 90 7.34 -1.03 -1.49
N ARG A 91 8.59 -0.58 -1.52
CA ARG A 91 9.69 -1.26 -0.83
C ARG A 91 9.69 -1.01 0.66
N GLN A 92 9.37 0.22 1.10
CA GLN A 92 9.18 0.51 2.53
C GLN A 92 8.07 -0.37 3.12
N ALA A 93 6.90 -0.40 2.48
CA ALA A 93 5.80 -1.28 2.88
C ALA A 93 6.24 -2.76 2.94
N HIS A 94 7.04 -3.22 1.96
CA HIS A 94 7.54 -4.59 1.92
C HIS A 94 8.52 -4.92 3.07
N LEU A 95 9.46 -4.02 3.38
CA LEU A 95 10.38 -4.20 4.52
C LEU A 95 9.62 -4.32 5.84
N PHE A 96 8.64 -3.44 6.07
CA PHE A 96 7.79 -3.51 7.26
C PHE A 96 7.00 -4.82 7.33
N THR A 97 6.44 -5.31 6.22
CA THR A 97 5.75 -6.62 6.22
C THR A 97 6.67 -7.78 6.58
N HIS A 98 7.90 -7.79 6.06
CA HIS A 98 8.85 -8.86 6.32
C HIS A 98 9.19 -8.95 7.81
N PHE A 99 9.38 -7.82 8.50
CA PHE A 99 9.65 -7.83 9.93
C PHE A 99 8.41 -8.12 10.79
N ALA A 100 7.22 -7.88 10.26
CA ALA A 100 5.97 -8.03 11.01
C ALA A 100 5.38 -9.45 10.97
N ILE A 101 5.84 -10.32 10.06
CA ILE A 101 5.25 -11.64 9.80
C ILE A 101 6.31 -12.72 10.00
N LYS A 102 5.96 -13.82 10.67
CA LYS A 102 6.84 -15.00 10.75
C LYS A 102 6.86 -15.73 9.41
N SER A 103 8.05 -16.04 8.91
CA SER A 103 8.26 -16.60 7.58
C SER A 103 7.83 -18.06 7.43
N ASP A 104 7.71 -18.78 8.55
CA ASP A 104 7.37 -20.20 8.64
C ASP A 104 5.97 -20.55 8.10
N ARG A 105 5.04 -19.58 8.06
CA ARG A 105 3.68 -19.79 7.57
C ARG A 105 3.47 -19.41 6.10
N PHE A 106 4.46 -18.80 5.44
CA PHE A 106 4.26 -18.28 4.09
C PHE A 106 3.96 -19.37 3.06
N ASP A 107 4.69 -20.49 3.11
CA ASP A 107 4.51 -21.56 2.13
C ASP A 107 3.10 -22.15 2.20
N HIS A 108 2.62 -22.44 3.42
CA HIS A 108 1.27 -22.96 3.63
C HIS A 108 0.18 -21.95 3.19
N VAL A 109 0.37 -20.67 3.49
CA VAL A 109 -0.58 -19.61 3.08
C VAL A 109 -0.59 -19.46 1.55
N ALA A 110 0.57 -19.57 0.89
CA ALA A 110 0.67 -19.51 -0.56
C ALA A 110 -0.01 -20.72 -1.23
N ASP A 111 0.19 -21.93 -0.69
CA ASP A 111 -0.48 -23.14 -1.14
C ASP A 111 -2.01 -23.04 -0.95
N ASP A 112 -2.45 -22.50 0.20
CA ASP A 112 -3.86 -22.25 0.46
C ASP A 112 -4.44 -21.25 -0.55
N ILE A 113 -3.75 -20.16 -0.84
CA ILE A 113 -4.15 -19.17 -1.87
C ILE A 113 -4.28 -19.86 -3.23
N ALA A 114 -3.28 -20.66 -3.62
CA ALA A 114 -3.25 -21.36 -4.90
C ALA A 114 -4.35 -22.43 -5.03
N SER A 115 -4.76 -23.03 -3.92
CA SER A 115 -5.80 -24.07 -3.89
C SER A 115 -7.24 -23.55 -4.06
N ILE A 116 -7.46 -22.24 -3.98
CA ILE A 116 -8.80 -21.65 -3.98
C ILE A 116 -9.41 -21.64 -5.38
N LYS A 117 -10.60 -22.23 -5.50
CA LYS A 117 -11.35 -22.25 -6.75
C LYS A 117 -12.09 -20.93 -6.98
N PRO A 118 -12.20 -20.47 -8.24
CA PRO A 118 -12.93 -19.25 -8.57
C PRO A 118 -14.40 -19.24 -8.11
N ASP A 119 -15.07 -20.40 -8.12
CA ASP A 119 -16.46 -20.50 -7.69
C ASP A 119 -16.63 -20.27 -6.19
N THR A 120 -15.69 -20.75 -5.36
CA THR A 120 -15.67 -20.49 -3.92
C THR A 120 -15.54 -19.01 -3.62
N ILE A 121 -14.71 -18.29 -4.40
CA ILE A 121 -14.57 -16.83 -4.29
C ILE A 121 -15.89 -16.14 -4.60
N ARG A 122 -16.59 -16.53 -5.67
CA ARG A 122 -17.87 -15.91 -6.06
C ARG A 122 -18.94 -16.07 -5.00
N VAL A 123 -19.06 -17.26 -4.40
CA VAL A 123 -20.07 -17.51 -3.35
C VAL A 123 -19.75 -16.69 -2.10
N VAL A 124 -18.48 -16.66 -1.67
CA VAL A 124 -18.06 -15.83 -0.53
C VAL A 124 -18.27 -14.34 -0.80
N THR A 125 -18.01 -13.87 -2.02
CA THR A 125 -18.30 -12.49 -2.40
C THR A 125 -19.79 -12.16 -2.27
N GLN A 126 -20.68 -13.04 -2.73
CA GLN A 126 -22.12 -12.85 -2.60
C GLN A 126 -22.55 -12.79 -1.13
N HIS A 127 -22.04 -13.68 -0.28
CA HIS A 127 -22.30 -13.63 1.16
C HIS A 127 -21.83 -12.31 1.80
N LEU A 128 -20.67 -11.78 1.38
CA LEU A 128 -20.14 -10.51 1.88
C LEU A 128 -20.96 -9.30 1.41
N GLU A 129 -21.56 -9.34 0.22
CA GLU A 129 -22.45 -8.28 -0.28
C GLU A 129 -23.80 -8.27 0.43
N HIS A 130 -24.31 -9.43 0.83
CA HIS A 130 -25.61 -9.59 1.49
C HIS A 130 -25.53 -9.58 3.03
N GLU A 131 -24.32 -9.38 3.60
CA GLU A 131 -24.06 -9.39 5.05
C GLU A 131 -24.59 -10.66 5.77
N GLU A 132 -24.51 -11.80 5.10
CA GLU A 132 -25.00 -13.07 5.62
C GLU A 132 -24.08 -13.67 6.70
N HIS A 133 -24.61 -14.57 7.53
CA HIS A 133 -23.90 -15.06 8.71
C HIS A 133 -22.81 -16.08 8.33
N ILE A 134 -21.63 -15.97 8.94
CA ILE A 134 -20.46 -16.82 8.66
C ILE A 134 -20.75 -18.31 8.95
N GLN A 135 -21.73 -18.61 9.80
CA GLN A 135 -22.12 -19.98 10.17
C GLN A 135 -22.80 -20.74 9.02
N ASP A 136 -23.32 -20.04 8.01
CA ASP A 136 -24.02 -20.65 6.87
C ASP A 136 -23.05 -21.14 5.79
N LEU A 137 -21.75 -20.93 5.99
CA LEU A 137 -20.70 -21.25 5.03
C LEU A 137 -20.20 -22.70 5.15
N SER A 138 -19.90 -23.29 3.99
CA SER A 138 -19.23 -24.59 3.92
C SER A 138 -17.80 -24.55 4.46
N SER A 139 -17.22 -25.71 4.75
CA SER A 139 -15.83 -25.82 5.23
C SER A 139 -14.80 -25.20 4.26
N GLU A 140 -14.99 -25.35 2.94
CA GLU A 140 -14.14 -24.71 1.92
C GLU A 140 -14.28 -23.18 1.93
N GLN A 141 -15.49 -22.65 2.13
CA GLN A 141 -15.75 -21.22 2.19
C GLN A 141 -15.20 -20.60 3.48
N GLN A 142 -15.31 -21.30 4.61
CA GLN A 142 -14.70 -20.89 5.88
C GLN A 142 -13.17 -20.80 5.79
N LYS A 143 -12.53 -21.66 4.99
CA LYS A 143 -11.09 -21.58 4.71
C LYS A 143 -10.73 -20.25 4.02
N LEU A 144 -11.52 -19.82 3.04
CA LEU A 144 -11.33 -18.51 2.36
C LEU A 144 -11.54 -17.33 3.32
N PHE A 145 -12.52 -17.39 4.23
CA PHE A 145 -12.69 -16.36 5.26
C PHE A 145 -11.54 -16.29 6.25
N THR A 146 -10.99 -17.45 6.63
CA THR A 146 -9.81 -17.54 7.51
C THR A 146 -8.61 -16.89 6.83
N LEU A 147 -8.35 -17.24 5.57
CA LEU A 147 -7.29 -16.66 4.77
C LEU A 147 -7.46 -15.14 4.60
N LEU A 148 -8.69 -14.68 4.34
CA LEU A 148 -8.99 -13.24 4.28
C LEU A 148 -8.71 -12.54 5.63
N GLY A 149 -8.98 -13.22 6.74
CA GLY A 149 -8.61 -12.77 8.08
C GLY A 149 -7.10 -12.64 8.27
N GLU A 150 -6.33 -13.61 7.80
CA GLU A 150 -4.86 -13.57 7.83
C GLU A 150 -4.30 -12.43 6.97
N VAL A 151 -4.83 -12.23 5.76
CA VAL A 151 -4.48 -11.09 4.90
C VAL A 151 -4.81 -9.76 5.57
N LYS A 152 -5.97 -9.64 6.22
CA LYS A 152 -6.35 -8.44 6.99
C LYS A 152 -5.41 -8.20 8.19
N ALA A 153 -5.01 -9.27 8.89
CA ALA A 153 -4.08 -9.17 10.01
C ALA A 153 -2.71 -8.67 9.56
N ILE A 154 -2.21 -9.20 8.44
CA ILE A 154 -0.98 -8.73 7.79
C ILE A 154 -1.13 -7.27 7.36
N ALA A 155 -2.22 -6.94 6.67
CA ALA A 155 -2.50 -5.57 6.25
C ALA A 155 -2.49 -4.61 7.45
N GLY A 156 -3.00 -5.02 8.62
CA GLY A 156 -2.97 -4.22 9.85
C GLY A 156 -1.57 -3.81 10.32
N LYS A 157 -0.53 -4.55 9.91
CA LYS A 157 0.88 -4.24 10.17
C LYS A 157 1.52 -3.37 9.08
N ILE A 158 0.87 -3.22 7.93
CA ILE A 158 1.33 -2.35 6.84
C ILE A 158 0.91 -0.91 7.18
N THR A 159 1.90 -0.06 7.44
CA THR A 159 1.69 1.37 7.67
C THR A 159 0.92 1.99 6.50
N GLY A 160 -0.09 2.81 6.79
CA GLY A 160 -0.94 3.46 5.78
C GLY A 160 -2.04 2.57 5.20
N SER A 161 -2.10 1.28 5.54
CA SER A 161 -3.22 0.44 5.11
C SER A 161 -4.53 0.79 5.83
N LYS A 162 -5.67 0.44 5.21
CA LYS A 162 -7.00 0.57 5.84
C LYS A 162 -7.08 -0.17 7.18
N ALA A 163 -6.51 -1.38 7.25
CA ALA A 163 -6.52 -2.18 8.47
C ALA A 163 -5.65 -1.54 9.58
N SER A 164 -4.51 -0.93 9.22
CA SER A 164 -3.66 -0.20 10.16
C SER A 164 -4.36 1.05 10.70
N LYS A 165 -5.07 1.80 9.84
CA LYS A 165 -5.90 2.96 10.27
C LYS A 165 -6.96 2.55 11.30
N ILE A 166 -7.71 1.48 11.05
CA ILE A 166 -8.72 0.94 11.99
C ILE A 166 -8.04 0.51 13.30
N PHE A 167 -6.90 -0.16 13.22
CA PHE A 167 -6.14 -0.58 14.39
C PHE A 167 -5.72 0.60 15.28
N TYR A 168 -5.21 1.68 14.70
CA TYR A 168 -4.86 2.89 15.46
C TYR A 168 -6.09 3.58 16.05
N GLN A 169 -7.20 3.67 15.31
CA GLN A 169 -8.46 4.20 15.83
C GLN A 169 -8.96 3.42 17.04
N ASN A 170 -8.89 2.08 16.99
CA ASN A 170 -9.28 1.24 18.12
C ASN A 170 -8.34 1.42 19.31
N LYS A 171 -7.01 1.53 19.08
CA LYS A 171 -6.06 1.87 20.14
C LYS A 171 -6.42 3.19 20.82
N ILE A 172 -6.70 4.24 20.06
CA ILE A 172 -7.11 5.55 20.59
C ILE A 172 -8.36 5.40 21.47
N ARG A 173 -9.38 4.67 21.03
CA ARG A 173 -10.59 4.41 21.84
C ARG A 173 -10.28 3.70 23.15
N VAL A 174 -9.41 2.69 23.12
CA VAL A 174 -8.98 1.97 24.33
C VAL A 174 -8.22 2.91 25.27
N TYR A 175 -7.35 3.77 24.75
CA TYR A 175 -6.64 4.77 25.54
C TYR A 175 -7.60 5.73 26.26
N VAL A 176 -8.63 6.22 25.57
CA VAL A 176 -9.67 7.07 26.17
C VAL A 176 -10.38 6.37 27.32
N GLY A 177 -10.78 5.11 27.12
CA GLY A 177 -11.45 4.33 28.15
C GLY A 177 -10.53 4.02 29.35
N HIS A 178 -9.25 3.74 29.11
CA HIS A 178 -8.30 3.40 30.17
C HIS A 178 -7.92 4.59 31.04
N PHE A 179 -7.72 5.77 30.44
CA PHE A 179 -7.30 6.96 31.16
C PHE A 179 -8.45 7.83 31.67
N GLU A 180 -9.71 7.48 31.39
CA GLU A 180 -10.93 8.19 31.83
C GLU A 180 -10.93 9.70 31.55
N LEU A 181 -10.12 10.15 30.58
CA LEU A 181 -9.92 11.55 30.25
C LEU A 181 -10.56 11.85 28.90
N PHE A 182 -11.35 12.93 28.83
CA PHE A 182 -11.83 13.48 27.58
C PHE A 182 -10.66 14.06 26.79
N HIS A 183 -10.24 13.35 25.75
CA HIS A 183 -9.21 13.80 24.83
C HIS A 183 -9.86 14.30 23.54
N LEU A 184 -9.66 15.57 23.21
CA LEU A 184 -9.98 16.10 21.89
C LEU A 184 -8.88 15.67 20.93
N PHE A 185 -9.15 14.65 20.10
CA PHE A 185 -8.22 14.24 19.05
C PHE A 185 -8.45 15.10 17.81
N SER A 186 -7.45 15.92 17.46
CA SER A 186 -7.35 16.53 16.14
C SER A 186 -6.27 15.80 15.35
N MET A 187 -6.65 15.21 14.22
CA MET A 187 -5.71 14.59 13.30
C MET A 187 -5.47 15.58 12.15
N ALA A 188 -4.37 16.32 12.24
CA ALA A 188 -3.89 17.11 11.12
C ALA A 188 -3.07 16.19 10.20
N ASN A 189 -3.57 15.94 8.99
CA ASN A 189 -2.80 15.26 7.95
C ASN A 189 -2.32 16.34 6.96
N PRO A 190 -1.13 16.93 7.15
CA PRO A 190 -0.65 17.99 6.29
C PRO A 190 -0.47 17.45 4.87
N ALA A 191 -1.20 18.00 3.90
CA ALA A 191 -1.09 17.57 2.51
C ALA A 191 0.14 18.25 1.86
N PRO A 192 1.18 17.49 1.46
CA PRO A 192 2.37 18.08 0.84
C PRO A 192 2.04 18.86 -0.44
N THR A 193 1.07 18.40 -1.22
CA THR A 193 0.67 19.04 -2.49
C THR A 193 0.33 20.53 -2.32
N HIS A 194 -0.32 20.90 -1.22
CA HIS A 194 -0.80 22.27 -0.98
C HIS A 194 0.11 23.07 -0.05
N SER A 195 1.26 22.51 0.32
CA SER A 195 2.19 23.15 1.25
C SER A 195 3.29 23.90 0.50
N PRO A 196 3.47 25.21 0.74
CA PRO A 196 4.62 25.93 0.18
C PRO A 196 5.95 25.43 0.74
N ILE A 197 5.95 24.86 1.95
CA ILE A 197 7.12 24.22 2.56
C ILE A 197 7.56 23.01 1.72
N PHE A 198 6.61 22.16 1.30
CA PHE A 198 6.92 21.03 0.42
C PHE A 198 7.48 21.51 -0.92
N GLN A 199 6.90 22.54 -1.52
CA GLN A 199 7.37 23.10 -2.80
C GLN A 199 8.79 23.69 -2.68
N PHE A 200 9.10 24.31 -1.55
CA PHE A 200 10.46 24.75 -1.25
C PHE A 200 11.42 23.56 -1.06
N MET A 201 11.02 22.53 -0.31
CA MET A 201 11.82 21.30 -0.11
C MET A 201 12.05 20.51 -1.40
N TRP A 202 11.08 20.55 -2.32
CA TRP A 202 11.18 20.03 -3.68
C TRP A 202 12.29 20.72 -4.49
N GLY A 203 12.58 21.98 -4.15
CA GLY A 203 13.56 22.81 -4.83
C GLY A 203 12.95 23.86 -5.76
N ASP A 204 11.66 24.19 -5.61
CA ASP A 204 11.06 25.32 -6.31
C ASP A 204 11.59 26.65 -5.75
N LYS A 205 12.51 27.28 -6.49
CA LYS A 205 13.13 28.55 -6.13
C LYS A 205 12.19 29.75 -6.25
N THR A 206 11.01 29.59 -6.83
CA THR A 206 10.03 30.67 -6.98
C THR A 206 9.16 30.85 -5.75
N VAL A 207 9.18 29.86 -4.84
CA VAL A 207 8.44 29.92 -3.58
C VAL A 207 9.17 30.81 -2.59
N ASP A 208 8.56 31.95 -2.30
CA ASP A 208 8.97 32.85 -1.24
C ASP A 208 8.25 32.49 0.06
N LEU A 209 8.97 31.87 1.01
CA LEU A 209 8.43 31.50 2.31
C LEU A 209 8.26 32.69 3.27
N ASP A 210 8.90 33.83 2.99
CA ASP A 210 8.73 35.06 3.79
C ASP A 210 7.44 35.79 3.42
N ALA A 211 6.85 35.48 2.26
CA ALA A 211 5.57 36.01 1.84
C ALA A 211 4.41 35.46 2.68
N ARG A 212 3.46 36.32 3.05
CA ARG A 212 2.24 35.92 3.80
C ARG A 212 1.40 34.87 3.07
N TYR A 213 1.39 34.90 1.74
CA TYR A 213 0.73 33.93 0.87
C TYR A 213 1.69 33.55 -0.26
N PRO A 214 2.59 32.57 -0.02
CA PRO A 214 3.54 32.13 -1.02
C PRO A 214 2.81 31.66 -2.26
N ARG A 215 3.29 32.09 -3.43
CA ARG A 215 2.81 31.53 -4.70
C ARG A 215 3.44 30.17 -4.87
N ILE A 216 2.61 29.17 -5.15
CA ILE A 216 3.01 27.79 -5.41
C ILE A 216 2.59 27.40 -6.83
N ALA A 217 3.19 26.32 -7.34
CA ALA A 217 2.86 25.76 -8.64
C ALA A 217 1.35 25.47 -8.80
N GLU A 218 0.85 25.36 -10.02
CA GLU A 218 -0.54 25.00 -10.28
C GLU A 218 -0.89 23.61 -9.75
N TYR A 219 -2.16 23.37 -9.41
CA TYR A 219 -2.63 22.12 -8.78
C TYR A 219 -2.14 20.84 -9.48
N ALA A 220 -2.15 20.80 -10.82
CA ALA A 220 -1.67 19.64 -11.56
C ALA A 220 -0.15 19.43 -11.41
N GLN A 221 0.62 20.52 -11.38
CA GLN A 221 2.07 20.48 -11.17
C GLN A 221 2.43 20.07 -9.75
N GLN A 222 1.67 20.51 -8.74
CA GLN A 222 1.85 20.10 -7.34
C GLN A 222 1.82 18.58 -7.16
N GLY A 223 0.81 17.93 -7.75
CA GLY A 223 0.68 16.48 -7.71
C GLY A 223 1.76 15.76 -8.51
N LEU A 224 2.16 16.33 -9.65
CA LEU A 224 3.23 15.77 -10.48
C LEU A 224 4.58 15.83 -9.76
N GLN A 225 4.89 16.96 -9.11
CA GLN A 225 6.09 17.11 -8.28
C GLN A 225 6.07 16.05 -7.18
N LEU A 226 5.04 15.97 -6.34
CA LEU A 226 4.95 14.93 -5.31
C LEU A 226 5.15 13.50 -5.86
N ALA A 227 4.63 13.20 -7.04
CA ALA A 227 4.84 11.91 -7.69
C ALA A 227 6.28 11.71 -8.19
N GLN A 228 6.96 12.76 -8.63
CA GLN A 228 8.33 12.71 -9.15
C GLN A 228 9.39 12.53 -8.04
N ASP A 229 9.17 13.01 -6.81
CA ASP A 229 10.06 12.82 -5.64
C ASP A 229 9.22 12.50 -4.39
N PRO A 230 8.79 11.23 -4.27
CA PRO A 230 8.02 10.78 -3.12
C PRO A 230 8.82 10.87 -1.81
N VAL A 231 10.16 10.90 -1.84
CA VAL A 231 10.98 11.02 -0.62
C VAL A 231 10.89 12.42 -0.06
N THR A 232 10.93 13.47 -0.89
CA THR A 232 10.64 14.85 -0.41
C THR A 232 9.27 14.92 0.28
N GLY A 233 8.29 14.18 -0.26
CA GLY A 233 6.98 14.05 0.38
C GLY A 233 7.07 13.45 1.79
N MET A 234 7.88 12.40 1.97
CA MET A 234 8.14 11.81 3.28
C MET A 234 8.92 12.74 4.21
N ASP A 235 10.01 13.35 3.73
CA ASP A 235 10.81 14.30 4.51
C ASP A 235 9.93 15.48 4.98
N PHE A 236 8.99 15.93 4.14
CA PHE A 236 8.01 16.94 4.51
C PHE A 236 7.11 16.48 5.67
N PHE A 237 6.60 15.25 5.61
CA PHE A 237 5.79 14.71 6.71
C PHE A 237 6.59 14.63 8.02
N ASP A 238 7.82 14.13 7.97
CA ASP A 238 8.70 14.02 9.13
C ASP A 238 9.13 15.40 9.68
N PHE A 239 9.15 16.43 8.83
CA PHE A 239 9.47 17.79 9.24
C PHE A 239 8.29 18.51 9.91
N VAL A 240 7.06 18.26 9.46
CA VAL A 240 5.86 19.01 9.88
C VAL A 240 5.09 18.34 11.02
N VAL A 241 5.25 17.03 11.22
CA VAL A 241 4.53 16.23 12.23
C VAL A 241 5.46 15.83 13.36
#